data_AF-A0A0R3R9E5-F1
#
_entry.id   AF-A0A0R3R9E5-F1
#
_cell.length_a   1.000
_cell.length_b   1.000
_cell.length_c   1.000
_cell.angle_alpha   90.00
_cell.angle_beta   90.00
_cell.angle_gamma   90.00
#
_symmetry.space_group_name_H-M   'P 1'
#
loop_
_entity.id
_entity.type
_entity.pdbx_description
1 polymer ?
#
loop_
_entity_poly.entity_id
_entity_poly.type
_entity_poly.pdbx_seq_one_letter_code
_entity_poly.pdbx_strand_id
1 'polypeptide(L)'
;MKTINVSWDQYISYKMDDNDSQPTVISIDFKTDVNEGLIIHGTILSLETNKPIGKLKLALIYGQLRLTIANLAEISFDNVTLNNDRFNQILLEFEYNINMVHMTFNGNAKSASLRADDKDYHIRFDNELFFCAGDIEVGLSGCLRGIYVDYFDVIDGYAKGSPKVNANAELKNCDRNGSIILEESEIEILPAMEAKLLDGIMDGQVNESEYEIILDYKFEYVGN
;
A
#
# COMPACT_ATOMS: atom_id res chain seq x y z
N MET A 1 -11.21 13.79 -2.15
CA MET A 1 -9.91 13.09 -2.21
C MET A 1 -10.21 11.65 -2.55
N LYS A 2 -9.59 11.11 -3.60
CA LYS A 2 -9.73 9.70 -3.98
C LYS A 2 -8.94 8.84 -2.98
N THR A 3 -9.46 7.66 -2.67
CA THR A 3 -8.85 6.73 -1.71
C THR A 3 -8.79 5.37 -2.36
N ILE A 4 -7.61 4.76 -2.35
CA ILE A 4 -7.37 3.42 -2.89
C ILE A 4 -7.14 2.43 -1.76
N ASN A 5 -7.61 1.20 -1.96
CA ASN A 5 -7.32 0.06 -1.12
C ASN A 5 -6.11 -0.67 -1.71
N VAL A 6 -5.17 -1.02 -0.85
CA VAL A 6 -4.01 -1.84 -1.19
C VAL A 6 -3.95 -3.06 -0.27
N SER A 7 -3.60 -4.20 -0.83
CA SER A 7 -3.29 -5.43 -0.12
C SER A 7 -1.77 -5.57 0.05
N TRP A 8 -1.34 -6.52 0.87
CA TRP A 8 0.06 -6.77 1.20
C TRP A 8 0.95 -7.15 0.01
N ASP A 9 0.35 -7.54 -1.12
CA ASP A 9 0.99 -7.89 -2.38
C ASP A 9 0.75 -6.84 -3.48
N GLN A 10 0.21 -5.66 -3.14
CA GLN A 10 -0.12 -4.62 -4.10
C GLN A 10 0.73 -3.36 -3.89
N TYR A 11 1.02 -2.66 -5.00
CA TYR A 11 1.65 -1.35 -4.95
C TYR A 11 1.08 -0.40 -6.00
N ILE A 12 1.26 0.89 -5.74
CA ILE A 12 1.20 1.95 -6.73
C ILE A 12 2.55 2.64 -6.77
N SER A 13 3.07 2.95 -7.95
CA SER A 13 4.38 3.59 -8.11
C SER A 13 4.29 4.88 -8.90
N TYR A 14 5.22 5.78 -8.61
CA TYR A 14 5.45 7.03 -9.33
C TYR A 14 6.79 6.97 -10.03
N LYS A 15 6.76 7.16 -11.35
CA LYS A 15 7.93 7.24 -12.21
C LYS A 15 8.38 8.68 -12.36
N MET A 16 9.64 8.93 -12.02
CA MET A 16 10.32 10.20 -12.25
C MET A 16 10.91 10.23 -13.66
N ASP A 17 10.84 11.40 -14.30
CA ASP A 17 11.57 11.62 -15.53
C ASP A 17 13.02 12.01 -15.19
N ASP A 18 14.00 11.55 -16.00
CA ASP A 18 15.41 11.87 -15.79
C ASP A 18 15.72 13.38 -15.82
N ASN A 19 14.84 14.16 -16.46
CA ASN A 19 14.93 15.61 -16.62
C ASN A 19 14.16 16.39 -15.55
N ASP A 20 13.35 15.71 -14.72
CA ASP A 20 12.59 16.38 -13.67
C ASP A 20 13.52 16.72 -12.49
N SER A 21 13.12 17.75 -11.73
CA SER A 21 13.77 18.04 -10.46
C SER A 21 13.55 16.90 -9.47
N GLN A 22 14.53 16.67 -8.59
CA GLN A 22 14.39 15.67 -7.54
C GLN A 22 13.26 16.06 -6.58
N PRO A 23 12.42 15.09 -6.16
CA PRO A 23 11.37 15.35 -5.18
C PRO A 23 11.91 16.04 -3.94
N THR A 24 11.25 17.13 -3.56
CA THR A 24 11.52 17.85 -2.31
C THR A 24 10.51 17.48 -1.24
N VAL A 25 9.31 17.08 -1.64
CA VAL A 25 8.23 16.70 -0.74
C VAL A 25 7.62 15.38 -1.19
N ILE A 26 7.42 14.45 -0.25
CA ILE A 26 6.63 13.24 -0.45
C ILE A 26 5.62 13.16 0.69
N SER A 27 4.34 13.03 0.40
CA SER A 27 3.32 12.84 1.44
C SER A 27 2.42 11.66 1.12
N ILE A 28 1.91 11.03 2.18
CA ILE A 28 0.95 9.95 2.12
C ILE A 28 0.10 9.95 3.38
N ASP A 29 -1.20 9.83 3.19
CA ASP A 29 -2.16 9.54 4.25
C ASP A 29 -2.51 8.05 4.17
N PHE A 30 -2.44 7.33 5.28
CA PHE A 30 -2.79 5.92 5.35
C PHE A 30 -3.69 5.58 6.53
N LYS A 31 -4.56 4.59 6.34
CA LYS A 31 -5.37 3.98 7.39
C LYS A 31 -5.25 2.47 7.28
N THR A 32 -4.95 1.81 8.39
CA THR A 32 -4.62 0.39 8.41
C THR A 32 -4.93 -0.20 9.78
N ASP A 33 -5.31 -1.48 9.81
CA ASP A 33 -5.47 -2.28 11.02
C ASP A 33 -4.29 -3.24 11.24
N VAL A 34 -3.31 -3.25 10.33
CA VAL A 34 -2.10 -4.06 10.49
C VAL A 34 -1.00 -3.30 11.23
N ASN A 35 -0.19 -4.03 11.98
CA ASN A 35 0.88 -3.46 12.80
C ASN A 35 2.25 -3.46 12.12
N GLU A 36 2.34 -4.01 10.91
CA GLU A 36 3.56 -4.06 10.13
C GLU A 36 3.27 -3.90 8.64
N GLY A 37 4.23 -3.35 7.91
CA GLY A 37 4.18 -3.25 6.46
C GLY A 37 5.05 -2.14 5.90
N LEU A 38 5.54 -2.35 4.69
CA LEU A 38 6.28 -1.35 3.94
C LEU A 38 5.31 -0.32 3.34
N ILE A 39 5.59 0.97 3.55
CA ILE A 39 4.73 2.10 3.15
C ILE A 39 5.31 2.84 1.94
N ILE A 40 6.60 3.15 1.97
CA ILE A 40 7.30 3.78 0.84
C ILE A 40 8.62 3.05 0.64
N HIS A 41 8.97 2.74 -0.61
CA HIS A 41 10.30 2.29 -0.94
C HIS A 41 10.79 2.80 -2.29
N GLY A 42 12.11 2.78 -2.46
CA GLY A 42 12.79 3.17 -3.69
C GLY A 42 14.29 2.95 -3.57
N THR A 43 15.01 3.28 -4.63
CA THR A 43 16.47 3.23 -4.66
C THR A 43 17.02 4.64 -4.55
N ILE A 44 18.07 4.81 -3.73
CA ILE A 44 18.82 6.05 -3.61
C ILE A 44 20.12 5.89 -4.40
N LEU A 45 20.40 6.84 -5.28
CA LEU A 45 21.61 6.93 -6.08
C LEU A 45 22.51 8.05 -5.57
N SER A 46 23.81 7.92 -5.80
CA SER A 46 24.75 9.04 -5.75
C SER A 46 24.45 9.99 -6.92
N LEU A 47 24.26 11.29 -6.65
CA LEU A 47 24.05 12.28 -7.70
C LEU A 47 25.26 12.39 -8.64
N GLU A 48 26.48 12.23 -8.11
CA GLU A 48 27.71 12.32 -8.88
C GLU A 48 27.88 11.15 -9.86
N THR A 49 27.66 9.92 -9.38
CA THR A 49 27.98 8.70 -10.15
C THR A 49 26.76 8.04 -10.77
N ASN A 50 25.56 8.45 -10.40
CA ASN A 50 24.28 7.81 -10.71
C ASN A 50 24.22 6.32 -10.34
N LYS A 51 25.07 5.87 -9.41
CA LYS A 51 25.10 4.48 -8.93
C LYS A 51 24.25 4.32 -7.68
N PRO A 52 23.57 3.18 -7.49
CA PRO A 52 22.87 2.87 -6.25
C PRO A 52 23.80 2.88 -5.04
N ILE A 53 23.42 3.66 -4.02
CA ILE A 53 24.12 3.73 -2.73
C ILE A 53 23.28 3.15 -1.58
N GLY A 54 22.00 2.89 -1.81
CA GLY A 54 21.14 2.20 -0.87
C GLY A 54 19.67 2.35 -1.22
N LYS A 55 18.80 2.09 -0.25
CA LYS A 55 17.34 2.14 -0.42
C LYS A 55 16.74 3.29 0.36
N LEU A 56 15.67 3.87 -0.17
CA LEU A 56 14.66 4.58 0.61
C LEU A 56 13.72 3.51 1.17
N LYS A 57 13.48 3.52 2.48
CA LYS A 57 12.54 2.60 3.11
C LYS A 57 11.79 3.28 4.23
N LEU A 58 10.48 3.37 4.13
CA LEU A 58 9.60 3.79 5.21
C LEU A 58 8.65 2.65 5.56
N ALA A 59 8.80 2.07 6.75
CA ALA A 59 8.00 0.93 7.19
C ALA A 59 7.41 1.15 8.58
N LEU A 60 6.23 0.57 8.79
CA LEU A 60 5.66 0.35 10.11
C LEU A 60 6.10 -1.04 10.59
N ILE A 61 6.60 -1.14 11.81
CA ILE A 61 7.11 -2.37 12.41
C ILE A 61 6.70 -2.38 13.89
N TYR A 62 5.61 -3.06 14.23
CA TYR A 62 5.12 -3.26 15.61
C TYR A 62 5.13 -1.97 16.46
N GLY A 63 4.48 -0.92 15.96
CA GLY A 63 4.39 0.38 16.66
C GLY A 63 5.64 1.26 16.53
N GLN A 64 6.61 0.86 15.71
CA GLN A 64 7.69 1.74 15.27
C GLN A 64 7.47 2.14 13.81
N LEU A 65 7.48 3.45 13.54
CA LEU A 65 7.52 3.98 12.18
C LEU A 65 8.95 4.41 11.87
N ARG A 66 9.58 3.77 10.89
CA ARG A 66 11.01 3.95 10.61
C ARG A 66 11.25 4.31 9.15
N LEU A 67 11.90 5.46 8.94
CA LEU A 67 12.47 5.89 7.69
C LEU A 67 13.97 5.60 7.67
N THR A 68 14.45 4.94 6.63
CA THR A 68 15.87 4.71 6.34
C THR A 68 16.20 5.26 4.96
N ILE A 69 17.32 5.98 4.87
CA ILE A 69 17.81 6.58 3.62
C ILE A 69 19.23 6.10 3.40
N ALA A 70 19.37 5.07 2.55
CA ALA A 70 20.60 4.33 2.35
C ALA A 70 21.24 3.93 3.70
N ASN A 71 22.54 4.10 3.84
CA ASN A 71 23.27 4.00 5.10
C ASN A 71 23.59 5.39 5.69
N LEU A 72 22.88 6.44 5.23
CA LEU A 72 23.21 7.84 5.51
C LEU A 72 22.40 8.42 6.66
N ALA A 73 21.11 8.09 6.74
CA ALA A 73 20.21 8.60 7.77
C ALA A 73 19.14 7.58 8.14
N GLU A 74 18.70 7.69 9.39
CA GLU A 74 17.52 7.00 9.92
C GLU A 74 16.71 8.00 10.76
N ILE A 75 15.39 7.98 10.59
CA ILE A 75 14.44 8.67 11.46
C ILE A 75 13.43 7.65 11.95
N SER A 76 13.26 7.53 13.26
CA SER A 76 12.30 6.62 13.87
C SER A 76 11.33 7.35 14.79
N PHE A 77 10.07 6.95 14.75
CA PHE A 77 9.07 7.24 15.78
C PHE A 77 8.75 5.95 16.51
N ASP A 78 8.98 5.94 17.82
CA ASP A 78 8.71 4.79 18.68
C ASP A 78 7.35 4.95 19.36
N ASN A 79 6.70 3.83 19.69
CA ASN A 79 5.38 3.79 20.34
C ASN A 79 4.31 4.56 19.58
N VAL A 80 4.35 4.49 18.25
CA VAL A 80 3.35 5.07 17.35
C VAL A 80 2.01 4.40 17.62
N THR A 81 1.04 5.21 18.04
CA THR A 81 -0.36 4.79 18.13
C THR A 81 -1.06 5.20 16.85
N LEU A 82 -1.47 4.22 16.04
CA LEU A 82 -2.33 4.47 14.91
C LEU A 82 -3.74 4.78 15.41
N ASN A 83 -4.37 5.78 14.81
CA ASN A 83 -5.78 6.01 15.04
C ASN A 83 -6.57 5.25 13.98
N ASN A 84 -7.33 4.22 14.39
CA ASN A 84 -8.10 3.37 13.48
C ASN A 84 -9.41 4.01 13.00
N ASP A 85 -9.73 5.23 13.45
CA ASP A 85 -10.91 5.98 12.98
C ASP A 85 -10.55 7.03 11.92
N ARG A 86 -9.27 7.41 11.80
CA ARG A 86 -8.81 8.46 10.87
C ARG A 86 -7.59 8.03 10.07
N PHE A 87 -7.29 8.76 9.02
CA PHE A 87 -6.03 8.60 8.31
C PHE A 87 -4.88 9.18 9.13
N ASN A 88 -3.78 8.46 9.17
CA ASN A 88 -2.51 8.90 9.72
C ASN A 88 -1.70 9.53 8.58
N GLN A 89 -1.11 10.69 8.85
CA GLN A 89 -0.40 11.47 7.86
C GLN A 89 1.11 11.30 8.02
N ILE A 90 1.79 11.08 6.90
CA ILE A 90 3.24 11.13 6.76
C ILE A 90 3.57 12.24 5.76
N LEU A 91 4.56 13.07 6.13
CA LEU A 91 5.18 14.05 5.25
C LEU A 91 6.70 13.88 5.36
N LEU A 92 7.36 13.71 4.22
CA LEU A 92 8.81 13.69 4.07
C LEU A 92 9.23 14.95 3.32
N GLU A 93 10.20 15.67 3.86
CA GLU A 93 10.77 16.87 3.23
C GLU A 93 12.29 16.72 3.11
N PHE A 94 12.81 16.96 1.92
CA PHE A 94 14.23 16.79 1.58
C PHE A 94 14.84 18.17 1.30
N GLU A 95 15.67 18.64 2.23
CA GLU A 95 16.38 19.90 2.11
C GLU A 95 17.83 19.67 1.61
N TYR A 96 17.97 19.50 0.30
CA TYR A 96 19.26 19.19 -0.34
C TYR A 96 20.37 20.23 -0.09
N ASN A 97 20.01 21.50 0.11
CA ASN A 97 20.99 22.58 0.33
C ASN A 97 21.73 22.45 1.67
N ILE A 98 21.12 21.80 2.66
CA ILE A 98 21.67 21.61 4.01
C ILE A 98 21.80 20.13 4.38
N ASN A 99 21.56 19.21 3.43
CA ASN A 99 21.62 17.76 3.62
C ASN A 99 20.76 17.28 4.79
N MET A 100 19.54 17.82 4.90
CA MET A 100 18.60 17.46 5.96
C MET A 100 17.38 16.76 5.37
N VAL A 101 16.89 15.76 6.10
CA VAL A 101 15.59 15.16 5.85
C VAL A 101 14.71 15.32 7.07
N HIS A 102 13.49 15.74 6.82
CA HIS A 102 12.45 15.88 7.82
C HIS A 102 11.38 14.84 7.58
N MET A 103 10.90 14.25 8.67
CA MET A 103 9.77 13.35 8.67
C MET A 103 8.77 13.85 9.70
N THR A 104 7.58 14.18 9.24
CA THR A 104 6.45 14.54 10.08
C THR A 104 5.43 13.41 10.07
N PHE A 105 5.09 12.92 11.26
CA PHE A 105 4.05 11.92 11.46
C PHE A 105 2.95 12.48 12.37
N ASN A 106 1.73 12.61 11.85
CA ASN A 106 0.58 13.17 12.56
C ASN A 106 0.89 14.51 13.26
N GLY A 107 1.65 15.39 12.59
CA GLY A 107 2.05 16.70 13.10
C GLY A 107 3.30 16.72 14.01
N ASN A 108 3.86 15.56 14.37
CA ASN A 108 5.11 15.47 15.12
C ASN A 108 6.28 15.31 14.14
N ALA A 109 7.23 16.25 14.17
CA ALA A 109 8.37 16.25 13.27
C ALA A 109 9.65 15.73 13.95
N LYS A 110 10.44 14.97 13.19
CA LYS A 110 11.83 14.62 13.49
C LYS A 110 12.67 14.86 12.25
N SER A 111 13.96 15.07 12.46
CA SER A 111 14.89 15.37 11.37
C SER A 111 16.18 14.59 11.56
N ALA A 112 16.83 14.26 10.45
CA ALA A 112 18.18 13.70 10.44
C ALA A 112 19.01 14.37 9.35
N SER A 113 20.30 14.54 9.63
CA SER A 113 21.26 14.94 8.61
C SER A 113 21.70 13.71 7.84
N LEU A 114 21.75 13.81 6.52
CA LEU A 114 22.45 12.85 5.66
C LEU A 114 23.94 13.03 5.96
N ARG A 115 24.57 12.05 6.61
CA ARG A 115 25.95 12.12 7.13
C ARG A 115 26.92 12.84 6.16
N ALA A 116 27.51 13.93 6.66
CA ALA A 116 28.24 14.96 5.93
C ALA A 116 29.77 14.80 5.94
N ASP A 117 30.26 13.64 6.40
CA ASP A 117 31.68 13.37 6.60
C ASP A 117 32.46 13.15 5.28
N ASP A 118 31.75 12.83 4.20
CA ASP A 118 32.28 12.88 2.82
C ASP A 118 31.67 14.07 2.08
N LYS A 119 32.52 14.80 1.36
CA LYS A 119 32.16 16.04 0.65
C LYS A 119 31.19 15.85 -0.53
N ASP A 120 30.76 14.61 -0.81
CA ASP A 120 30.22 14.23 -2.12
C ASP A 120 28.83 13.54 -2.08
N TYR A 121 28.13 13.45 -0.93
CA TYR A 121 26.79 12.85 -0.91
C TYR A 121 25.68 13.88 -1.19
N HIS A 122 25.62 14.32 -2.45
CA HIS A 122 24.34 14.69 -3.02
C HIS A 122 23.60 13.40 -3.38
N ILE A 123 22.44 13.16 -2.78
CA ILE A 123 21.60 12.01 -3.13
C ILE A 123 20.61 12.39 -4.22
N ARG A 124 20.20 11.40 -5.00
CA ARG A 124 19.01 11.48 -5.84
C ARG A 124 18.20 10.20 -5.72
N PHE A 125 16.90 10.28 -5.94
CA PHE A 125 16.09 9.10 -6.15
C PHE A 125 16.40 8.49 -7.51
N ASP A 126 16.29 7.17 -7.58
CA ASP A 126 16.16 6.45 -8.84
C ASP A 126 14.79 6.76 -9.47
N ASN A 127 14.54 6.22 -10.66
CA ASN A 127 13.46 6.65 -11.52
C ASN A 127 12.06 6.20 -11.06
N GLU A 128 11.95 5.46 -9.96
CA GLU A 128 10.67 4.95 -9.46
C GLU A 128 10.60 4.94 -7.93
N LEU A 129 9.51 5.51 -7.42
CA LEU A 129 9.08 5.41 -6.03
C LEU A 129 7.86 4.54 -5.93
N PHE A 130 7.86 3.64 -4.95
CA PHE A 130 6.78 2.70 -4.73
C PHE A 130 6.08 3.02 -3.42
N PHE A 131 4.76 2.97 -3.44
CA PHE A 131 3.89 3.16 -2.29
C PHE A 131 3.15 1.85 -2.03
N CYS A 132 3.35 1.33 -0.82
CA CYS A 132 3.18 -0.08 -0.47
C CYS A 132 4.06 -1.01 -1.31
N ALA A 133 4.24 -2.23 -0.84
CA ALA A 133 5.14 -3.20 -1.46
C ALA A 133 4.40 -4.49 -1.72
N GLY A 134 4.33 -4.89 -2.99
CA GLY A 134 3.91 -6.24 -3.36
C GLY A 134 5.00 -7.11 -3.96
N ASP A 135 6.09 -6.48 -4.37
CA ASP A 135 7.16 -7.06 -5.19
C ASP A 135 8.33 -7.55 -4.31
N ILE A 136 8.83 -6.69 -3.41
CA ILE A 136 10.11 -6.88 -2.73
C ILE A 136 9.94 -7.41 -1.30
N GLU A 137 8.91 -6.92 -0.61
CA GLU A 137 8.59 -7.22 0.80
C GLU A 137 7.08 -7.10 1.03
N VAL A 138 6.61 -7.53 2.19
CA VAL A 138 5.21 -7.40 2.61
C VAL A 138 4.84 -5.93 2.77
N GLY A 139 3.90 -5.47 1.95
CA GLY A 139 3.39 -4.11 1.96
C GLY A 139 2.37 -3.88 3.07
N LEU A 140 2.18 -2.61 3.41
CA LEU A 140 1.08 -2.22 4.27
C LEU A 140 -0.26 -2.49 3.57
N SER A 141 -1.13 -3.26 4.22
CA SER A 141 -2.52 -3.43 3.79
C SER A 141 -3.41 -2.35 4.38
N GLY A 142 -4.30 -1.77 3.58
CA GLY A 142 -5.27 -0.78 4.04
C GLY A 142 -5.59 0.27 2.99
N CYS A 143 -6.02 1.44 3.45
CA CYS A 143 -6.45 2.53 2.59
C CYS A 143 -5.40 3.63 2.52
N LEU A 144 -5.07 4.02 1.29
CA LEU A 144 -4.17 5.14 1.01
C LEU A 144 -4.94 6.28 0.37
N ARG A 145 -4.57 7.51 0.72
CA ARG A 145 -5.00 8.71 0.01
C ARG A 145 -3.87 9.73 0.03
N GLY A 146 -3.98 10.77 -0.79
CA GLY A 146 -3.06 11.91 -0.71
C GLY A 146 -1.61 11.55 -0.91
N ILE A 147 -1.36 10.62 -1.84
CA ILE A 147 -0.02 10.33 -2.26
C ILE A 147 0.42 11.47 -3.17
N TYR A 148 1.22 12.39 -2.64
CA TYR A 148 1.81 13.49 -3.41
C TYR A 148 3.31 13.34 -3.49
N VAL A 149 3.84 13.51 -4.70
CA VAL A 149 5.26 13.73 -4.94
C VAL A 149 5.39 15.15 -5.49
N ASP A 150 5.93 16.05 -4.66
CA ASP A 150 5.78 17.50 -4.77
C ASP A 150 4.32 17.92 -5.02
N TYR A 151 3.99 18.34 -6.24
CA TYR A 151 2.65 18.78 -6.65
C TYR A 151 1.86 17.71 -7.41
N PHE A 152 2.45 16.55 -7.68
CA PHE A 152 1.83 15.50 -8.46
C PHE A 152 1.00 14.58 -7.57
N ASP A 153 -0.32 14.51 -7.81
CA ASP A 153 -1.24 13.58 -7.16
C ASP A 153 -1.15 12.20 -7.82
N VAL A 154 -0.51 11.24 -7.16
CA VAL A 154 -0.25 9.91 -7.72
C VAL A 154 -1.55 9.12 -7.93
N ILE A 155 -2.53 9.26 -7.03
CA ILE A 155 -3.81 8.55 -7.12
C ILE A 155 -4.67 9.13 -8.25
N ASP A 156 -4.71 10.46 -8.38
CA ASP A 156 -5.40 11.07 -9.51
C ASP A 156 -4.69 10.76 -10.84
N GLY A 157 -3.36 10.72 -10.85
CA GLY A 157 -2.56 10.26 -11.96
C GLY A 157 -2.90 8.84 -12.41
N TYR A 158 -3.02 7.90 -11.46
CA TYR A 158 -3.47 6.52 -11.72
C TYR A 158 -4.86 6.50 -12.37
N ALA A 159 -5.83 7.20 -11.76
CA ALA A 159 -7.21 7.23 -12.25
C ALA A 159 -7.35 7.87 -13.64
N LYS A 160 -6.39 8.69 -14.07
CA LYS A 160 -6.34 9.31 -15.39
C LYS A 160 -5.48 8.53 -16.41
N GLY A 161 -4.88 7.41 -16.01
CA GLY A 161 -3.98 6.64 -16.87
C GLY A 161 -2.68 7.38 -17.21
N SER A 162 -2.15 8.16 -16.26
CA SER A 162 -0.89 8.89 -16.44
C SER A 162 0.27 7.92 -16.72
N PRO A 163 1.15 8.20 -17.70
CA PRO A 163 2.34 7.37 -17.94
C PRO A 163 3.37 7.45 -16.80
N LYS A 164 3.20 8.39 -15.86
CA LYS A 164 4.04 8.51 -14.65
C LYS A 164 3.61 7.59 -13.51
N VAL A 165 2.50 6.86 -13.65
CA VAL A 165 1.96 6.04 -12.57
C VAL A 165 1.76 4.62 -13.03
N ASN A 166 2.20 3.66 -12.21
CA ASN A 166 2.00 2.25 -12.46
C ASN A 166 1.41 1.57 -11.20
N ALA A 167 0.78 0.42 -11.40
CA ALA A 167 0.33 -0.46 -10.33
C ALA A 167 0.45 -1.90 -10.81
N ASN A 168 0.80 -2.83 -9.92
CA ASN A 168 0.91 -4.24 -10.29
C ASN A 168 -0.45 -4.94 -10.45
N ALA A 169 -1.51 -4.35 -9.94
CA ALA A 169 -2.88 -4.85 -10.03
C ALA A 169 -3.86 -3.69 -10.08
N GLU A 170 -5.11 -3.99 -10.43
CA GLU A 170 -6.21 -3.03 -10.28
C GLU A 170 -6.45 -2.72 -8.81
N LEU A 171 -6.47 -1.43 -8.47
CA LEU A 171 -6.62 -0.95 -7.10
C LEU A 171 -8.08 -0.56 -6.85
N LYS A 172 -8.71 -1.24 -5.89
CA LYS A 172 -10.09 -0.95 -5.48
C LYS A 172 -10.17 0.37 -4.72
N ASN A 173 -11.36 0.95 -4.64
CA ASN A 173 -11.58 2.12 -3.80
C ASN A 173 -11.87 1.73 -2.35
N CYS A 174 -11.41 2.56 -1.41
CA CYS A 174 -12.00 2.58 -0.09
C CYS A 174 -13.11 3.63 -0.02
N ASP A 175 -14.07 3.41 0.86
CA ASP A 175 -14.99 4.45 1.26
C ASP A 175 -14.25 5.59 1.99
N ARG A 176 -14.95 6.70 2.24
CA ARG A 176 -14.33 7.87 2.90
C ARG A 176 -13.82 7.58 4.31
N ASN A 177 -14.32 6.53 4.95
CA ASN A 177 -13.95 6.09 6.29
C ASN A 177 -12.80 5.06 6.26
N GLY A 178 -12.35 4.63 5.08
CA GLY A 178 -11.33 3.61 4.92
C GLY A 178 -11.83 2.17 5.08
N SER A 179 -13.12 1.92 4.90
CA SER A 179 -13.66 0.57 4.67
C SER A 179 -13.60 0.24 3.19
N ILE A 180 -13.32 -1.02 2.85
CA ILE A 180 -13.33 -1.48 1.47
C ILE A 180 -14.76 -1.37 0.93
N ILE A 181 -14.94 -0.73 -0.22
CA ILE A 181 -16.21 -0.81 -0.95
C ILE A 181 -16.24 -2.19 -1.59
N LEU A 182 -16.93 -3.13 -0.95
CA LEU A 182 -17.35 -4.35 -1.63
C LEU A 182 -18.45 -3.92 -2.59
N GLU A 183 -18.16 -3.87 -3.90
CA GLU A 183 -19.24 -4.02 -4.87
C GLU A 183 -19.85 -5.39 -4.58
N GLU A 184 -21.13 -5.42 -4.21
CA GLU A 184 -21.90 -6.66 -4.18
C GLU A 184 -21.72 -7.27 -5.56
N SER A 185 -20.89 -8.30 -5.67
CA SER A 185 -20.99 -9.20 -6.81
C SER A 185 -22.43 -9.70 -6.77
N GLU A 186 -23.25 -9.31 -7.75
CA GLU A 186 -24.51 -9.97 -8.01
C GLU A 186 -24.18 -11.45 -8.19
N ILE A 187 -24.35 -12.23 -7.12
CA ILE A 187 -24.40 -13.66 -7.23
C ILE A 187 -25.71 -13.89 -7.99
N GLU A 188 -25.61 -14.01 -9.31
CA GLU A 188 -26.70 -14.56 -10.13
C GLU A 188 -26.93 -15.99 -9.64
N ILE A 189 -27.86 -16.12 -8.68
CA ILE A 189 -28.41 -17.41 -8.30
C ILE A 189 -29.23 -17.86 -9.51
N LEU A 190 -28.62 -18.71 -10.34
CA LEU A 190 -29.33 -19.38 -11.42
C LEU A 190 -30.58 -20.06 -10.83
N PRO A 191 -31.76 -19.88 -11.45
CA PRO A 191 -32.98 -20.47 -10.92
C PRO A 191 -32.85 -21.99 -10.96
N ALA A 192 -33.05 -22.62 -9.79
CA ALA A 192 -33.14 -24.07 -9.71
C ALA A 192 -34.27 -24.53 -10.64
N MET A 193 -33.93 -25.31 -11.66
CA MET A 193 -34.91 -25.98 -12.51
C MET A 193 -35.80 -26.84 -11.61
N GLU A 194 -37.10 -26.51 -11.56
CA GLU A 194 -38.11 -27.38 -10.99
C GLU A 194 -38.09 -28.73 -11.73
N ALA A 195 -37.58 -29.75 -11.05
CA ALA A 195 -37.69 -31.12 -11.51
C ALA A 195 -39.18 -31.53 -11.45
N LYS A 196 -39.86 -31.43 -12.59
CA LYS A 196 -41.16 -32.06 -12.81
C LYS A 196 -41.04 -33.55 -12.50
N LEU A 197 -41.76 -33.99 -11.47
CA LEU A 197 -42.09 -35.39 -11.22
C LEU A 197 -42.64 -36.00 -12.52
N LEU A 198 -41.93 -36.98 -13.06
CA LEU A 198 -42.44 -37.88 -14.09
C LEU A 198 -42.26 -39.32 -13.60
N ASP A 199 -43.42 -39.95 -13.53
CA ASP A 199 -43.78 -41.28 -13.04
C ASP A 199 -43.15 -42.41 -13.90
N GLY A 200 -42.89 -43.57 -13.29
CA GLY A 200 -42.80 -44.84 -14.05
C GLY A 200 -41.53 -45.72 -13.94
N ILE A 201 -41.50 -46.60 -12.93
CA ILE A 201 -41.30 -48.07 -13.04
C ILE A 201 -39.92 -48.68 -13.49
N MET A 202 -39.32 -49.38 -12.49
CA MET A 202 -38.61 -50.69 -12.44
C MET A 202 -37.17 -50.95 -13.00
N ASP A 203 -36.43 -51.58 -12.07
CA ASP A 203 -35.42 -52.66 -12.16
C ASP A 203 -33.99 -52.41 -12.67
N GLY A 204 -33.02 -52.77 -11.81
CA GLY A 204 -31.78 -53.43 -12.21
C GLY A 204 -30.44 -52.68 -12.06
N GLN A 205 -29.75 -52.97 -10.95
CA GLN A 205 -28.28 -53.12 -10.77
C GLN A 205 -27.25 -52.04 -11.18
N VAL A 206 -26.49 -51.57 -10.15
CA VAL A 206 -25.00 -51.38 -10.08
C VAL A 206 -24.42 -50.22 -10.92
N ASN A 207 -23.51 -49.32 -10.51
CA ASN A 207 -22.51 -49.19 -9.43
C ASN A 207 -22.11 -47.69 -9.28
N GLU A 208 -21.36 -47.36 -8.22
CA GLU A 208 -20.51 -46.16 -8.03
C GLU A 208 -21.26 -44.81 -7.98
N SER A 209 -21.04 -43.87 -7.06
CA SER A 209 -20.05 -43.63 -6.02
C SER A 209 -20.45 -42.26 -5.45
N GLU A 210 -20.55 -42.07 -4.13
CA GLU A 210 -20.73 -40.72 -3.59
C GLU A 210 -20.08 -40.61 -2.20
N TYR A 211 -19.07 -39.74 -2.15
CA TYR A 211 -18.44 -39.24 -0.94
C TYR A 211 -19.40 -38.25 -0.26
N GLU A 212 -19.71 -38.51 1.01
CA GLU A 212 -20.26 -37.50 1.93
C GLU A 212 -19.23 -36.39 2.16
N ILE A 213 -19.66 -35.12 2.04
CA ILE A 213 -19.12 -34.04 2.88
C ILE A 213 -20.31 -33.22 3.39
N ILE A 214 -20.64 -33.48 4.65
CA ILE A 214 -21.48 -32.64 5.51
C ILE A 214 -20.58 -31.53 6.07
N LEU A 215 -20.94 -30.26 5.90
CA LEU A 215 -20.53 -29.20 6.82
C LEU A 215 -21.68 -28.23 7.06
N ASP A 216 -22.25 -28.39 8.25
CA ASP A 216 -23.31 -27.61 8.87
C ASP A 216 -22.65 -26.47 9.67
N TYR A 217 -22.98 -25.20 9.40
CA TYR A 217 -22.59 -24.08 10.27
C TYR A 217 -23.76 -23.11 10.47
N LYS A 218 -24.29 -23.12 11.70
CA LYS A 218 -25.19 -22.10 12.27
C LYS A 218 -24.38 -20.92 12.79
N PHE A 219 -24.78 -19.70 12.45
CA PHE A 219 -24.36 -18.49 13.15
C PHE A 219 -25.44 -18.08 14.17
N GLU A 220 -25.07 -18.04 15.46
CA GLU A 220 -25.87 -17.40 16.51
C GLU A 220 -25.38 -15.96 16.72
N TYR A 221 -26.30 -15.01 16.57
CA TYR A 221 -26.16 -13.61 16.97
C TYR A 221 -26.35 -13.50 18.48
N VAL A 222 -25.43 -12.84 19.19
CA VAL A 222 -25.68 -12.36 20.56
C VAL A 222 -25.46 -10.86 20.60
N GLY A 223 -26.56 -10.13 20.72
CA GLY A 223 -26.57 -8.71 21.05
C GLY A 223 -26.77 -8.51 22.55
N ASN A 224 -26.02 -7.56 23.10
CA ASN A 224 -26.49 -6.52 24.03
C ASN A 224 -25.48 -5.38 24.03
#